data_AF-A0A7C5PAS4-F1
#
_entry.id   AF-A0A7C5PAS4-F1
#
_cell.length_a   1.000
_cell.length_b   1.000
_cell.length_c   1.000
_cell.angle_alpha   90.00
_cell.angle_beta   90.00
_cell.angle_gamma   90.00
#
_symmetry.space_group_name_H-M   'P 1'
#
loop_
_entity.id
_entity.type
_entity.pdbx_description
1 polymer ?
#
loop_
_entity_poly.entity_id
_entity_poly.type
_entity_poly.pdbx_seq_one_letter_code
_entity_poly.pdbx_strand_id
1 'polypeptide(L)'
;MADIIKEILKQLPENKISDACFEGANIVLYTKDVDFFLDDQGAVKKVVDDIKKRIELRPDPSIAMVQEKAEEKLREMIPEEAVLGSIIFDPQRSIVIIEAEKPGVVIGKQGS
;
A
#
# COMPACT_ATOMS: atom_id res chain seq x y z
N MET A 1 -2.68 24.07 8.56
CA MET A 1 -2.70 22.98 7.53
C MET A 1 -1.64 21.92 7.83
N ALA A 2 -0.40 22.32 8.18
CA ALA A 2 0.61 21.43 8.77
C ALA A 2 0.18 20.78 10.10
N ASP A 3 -0.83 21.34 10.77
CA ASP A 3 -1.26 20.90 12.11
C ASP A 3 -2.02 19.58 12.09
N ILE A 4 -2.74 19.27 11.00
CA ILE A 4 -3.50 18.01 10.87
C ILE A 4 -2.54 16.83 10.77
N ILE A 5 -1.48 16.96 9.95
CA ILE A 5 -0.45 15.91 9.83
C ILE A 5 0.24 15.69 11.18
N LYS A 6 0.58 16.77 11.89
CA LYS A 6 1.16 16.63 13.24
C LYS A 6 0.22 15.91 14.20
N GLU A 7 -1.08 16.18 14.13
CA GLU A 7 -2.06 15.51 14.99
C GLU A 7 -2.22 14.03 14.66
N ILE A 8 -2.24 13.68 13.36
CA ILE A 8 -2.20 12.29 12.88
C ILE A 8 -0.98 11.56 13.45
N LEU A 9 0.21 12.16 13.31
CA LEU A 9 1.47 11.53 13.71
C LEU A 9 1.55 11.30 15.23
N LYS A 10 0.88 12.10 16.06
CA LYS A 10 0.82 11.88 17.52
C LYS A 10 -0.05 10.69 17.91
N GLN A 11 -1.05 10.35 17.11
CA GLN A 11 -1.97 9.25 17.39
C GLN A 11 -1.47 7.91 16.83
N LEU A 12 -0.47 7.96 15.94
CA LEU A 12 0.17 6.78 15.38
C LEU A 12 1.39 6.35 16.21
N PRO A 13 1.79 5.07 16.14
CA PRO A 13 2.99 4.60 16.82
C PRO A 13 4.24 5.32 16.30
N GLU A 14 5.13 5.72 17.21
CA GLU A 14 6.38 6.41 16.84
C GLU A 14 7.25 5.54 15.92
N ASN A 15 7.97 6.19 15.00
CA ASN A 15 8.88 5.58 14.02
C ASN A 15 8.24 4.60 13.01
N LYS A 16 6.92 4.49 12.95
CA LYS A 16 6.23 3.68 11.92
C LYS A 16 6.01 4.42 10.62
N ILE A 17 5.95 5.75 10.65
CA ILE A 17 5.73 6.60 9.46
C ILE A 17 7.05 7.27 9.07
N SER A 18 7.47 7.08 7.82
CA SER A 18 8.68 7.71 7.26
C SER A 18 8.42 9.12 6.76
N ASP A 19 7.26 9.36 6.16
CA ASP A 19 6.83 10.66 5.67
C ASP A 19 5.30 10.80 5.65
N ALA A 20 4.81 12.03 5.68
CA ALA A 20 3.38 12.32 5.64
C ALA A 20 3.11 13.61 4.87
N CYS A 21 2.25 13.54 3.84
CA CYS A 21 1.98 14.66 2.96
C CYS A 21 0.51 14.69 2.50
N PHE A 22 0.12 15.82 1.88
CA PHE A 22 -1.17 15.94 1.21
C PHE A 22 -0.99 15.66 -0.28
N GLU A 23 -1.72 14.67 -0.80
CA GLU A 23 -1.82 14.39 -2.22
C GLU A 23 -3.24 14.71 -2.71
N GLY A 24 -3.41 15.93 -3.21
CA GLY A 24 -4.71 16.47 -3.59
C GLY A 24 -5.64 16.58 -2.37
N ALA A 25 -6.72 15.80 -2.37
CA ALA A 25 -7.68 15.77 -1.27
C ALA A 25 -7.37 14.70 -0.20
N ASN A 26 -6.34 13.87 -0.41
CA ASN A 26 -5.99 12.76 0.48
C ASN A 26 -4.79 13.12 1.35
N ILE A 27 -4.76 12.56 2.55
CA ILE A 27 -3.57 12.55 3.39
C ILE A 27 -2.87 11.22 3.16
N VAL A 28 -1.61 11.25 2.74
CA VAL A 28 -0.83 10.05 2.44
C VAL A 28 0.25 9.91 3.50
N LEU A 29 0.32 8.71 4.08
CA LEU A 29 1.32 8.31 5.05
C LEU A 29 2.21 7.25 4.42
N TYR A 30 3.52 7.51 4.38
CA TYR A 30 4.51 6.57 3.89
C TYR A 30 5.10 5.79 5.07
N THR A 31 5.29 4.49 4.90
CA THR A 31 5.92 3.63 5.90
C THR A 31 7.03 2.78 5.28
N LYS A 32 8.14 2.64 6.00
CA LYS A 32 9.22 1.70 5.69
C LYS A 32 9.06 0.36 6.41
N ASP A 33 8.04 0.25 7.26
CA ASP A 33 7.78 -0.93 8.09
C ASP A 33 6.75 -1.81 7.39
N VAL A 34 7.21 -2.95 6.87
CA VAL A 34 6.40 -3.90 6.12
C VAL A 34 5.32 -4.52 7.01
N ASP A 35 5.64 -4.82 8.26
CA ASP A 35 4.69 -5.44 9.20
C ASP A 35 3.56 -4.46 9.52
N PHE A 36 3.89 -3.18 9.74
CA PHE A 36 2.90 -2.14 9.97
C PHE A 36 2.04 -1.83 8.74
N PHE A 37 2.60 -1.96 7.53
CA PHE A 37 1.83 -1.81 6.29
C PHE A 37 0.81 -2.95 6.10
N LEU A 38 1.18 -4.18 6.47
CA LEU A 38 0.32 -5.36 6.36
C LEU A 38 -0.74 -5.42 7.46
N ASP A 39 -0.37 -5.08 8.69
CA ASP A 39 -1.27 -5.02 9.84
C ASP A 39 -0.92 -3.81 10.73
N ASP A 40 -1.70 -2.75 10.58
CA ASP A 40 -1.58 -1.51 11.37
C ASP A 40 -2.25 -1.63 12.75
N GLN A 41 -2.78 -2.80 13.10
CA GLN A 41 -3.57 -3.07 14.31
C GLN A 41 -4.76 -2.09 14.48
N GLY A 42 -5.28 -1.59 13.35
CA GLY A 42 -6.36 -0.60 13.31
C GLY A 42 -5.95 0.80 13.76
N ALA A 43 -4.66 1.12 13.85
CA ALA A 43 -4.17 2.44 14.21
C ALA A 43 -4.66 3.51 13.21
N VAL A 44 -4.52 3.28 11.90
CA VAL A 44 -4.96 4.20 10.85
C VAL A 44 -6.47 4.39 10.92
N LYS A 45 -7.23 3.32 11.15
CA LYS A 45 -8.69 3.39 11.28
C LYS A 45 -9.12 4.33 12.40
N LYS A 46 -8.50 4.24 13.58
CA LYS A 46 -8.78 5.13 14.72
C LYS A 46 -8.54 6.59 14.36
N VAL A 47 -7.40 6.87 13.70
CA VAL A 47 -7.08 8.24 13.28
C VAL A 47 -8.07 8.77 12.25
N VAL A 48 -8.49 7.95 11.29
CA VAL A 48 -9.53 8.33 10.31
C VAL A 48 -10.86 8.63 11.01
N ASP A 49 -11.23 7.83 12.01
CA ASP A 49 -12.45 8.02 12.79
C ASP A 49 -12.41 9.32 13.61
N ASP A 50 -11.26 9.74 14.12
CA ASP A 50 -11.13 10.98 14.90
C ASP A 50 -11.06 12.22 14.00
N ILE A 51 -10.27 12.16 12.94
CA ILE A 51 -9.95 13.34 12.10
C ILE A 51 -10.98 13.54 10.98
N LYS A 52 -11.78 12.51 10.65
CA LYS A 52 -12.82 12.55 9.60
C LYS A 52 -12.28 12.99 8.24
N LYS A 53 -11.05 12.57 7.92
CA LYS A 53 -10.38 12.80 6.63
C LYS A 53 -9.94 11.48 6.02
N ARG A 54 -9.81 11.46 4.69
CA ARG A 54 -9.33 10.29 3.95
C ARG A 54 -7.81 10.18 4.13
N ILE A 55 -7.38 9.10 4.77
CA ILE A 55 -5.97 8.77 5.00
C ILE A 55 -5.65 7.51 4.20
N GLU A 56 -4.52 7.51 3.51
CA GLU A 56 -4.01 6.39 2.71
C GLU A 56 -2.62 6.02 3.23
N LEU A 57 -2.44 4.77 3.66
CA LEU A 57 -1.14 4.24 4.06
C LEU A 57 -0.48 3.61 2.83
N ARG A 58 0.77 3.98 2.54
CA ARG A 58 1.54 3.49 1.40
C ARG A 58 2.92 2.99 1.84
N PRO A 59 3.47 1.97 1.17
CA PRO A 59 4.86 1.61 1.37
C PRO A 59 5.76 2.71 0.80
N ASP A 60 6.87 2.97 1.47
CA ASP A 60 7.90 3.89 0.99
C ASP A 60 8.52 3.32 -0.31
N PRO A 61 8.69 4.11 -1.38
CA PRO A 61 9.30 3.61 -2.63
C PRO A 61 10.68 2.98 -2.43
N SER A 62 11.40 3.33 -1.36
CA SER A 62 12.72 2.75 -1.03
C SER A 62 12.68 1.29 -0.60
N ILE A 63 11.52 0.78 -0.14
CA ILE A 63 11.35 -0.65 0.22
C ILE A 63 10.75 -1.47 -0.92
N ALA A 64 10.27 -0.81 -1.98
CA ALA A 64 9.69 -1.47 -3.14
C ALA A 64 10.78 -2.06 -4.06
N MET A 65 10.45 -3.18 -4.69
CA MET A 65 11.33 -3.80 -5.69
C MET A 65 11.27 -3.03 -7.02
N VAL A 66 12.35 -3.09 -7.78
CA VAL A 66 12.38 -2.57 -9.16
C VAL A 66 11.34 -3.29 -10.01
N GLN A 67 10.63 -2.54 -10.86
CA GLN A 67 9.50 -3.03 -11.66
C GLN A 67 9.83 -4.30 -12.46
N GLU A 68 10.98 -4.35 -13.13
CA GLU A 68 11.42 -5.51 -13.91
C GLU A 68 11.51 -6.79 -13.05
N LYS A 69 12.17 -6.70 -11.89
CA LYS A 69 12.30 -7.82 -10.95
C LYS A 69 10.97 -8.21 -10.32
N ALA A 70 10.10 -7.23 -10.07
CA ALA A 70 8.77 -7.47 -9.56
C ALA A 70 7.91 -8.21 -10.59
N GLU A 71 8.01 -7.84 -11.87
CA GLU A 71 7.29 -8.50 -12.96
C GLU A 71 7.72 -9.96 -13.13
N GLU A 72 9.03 -10.23 -13.14
CA GLU A 72 9.57 -11.60 -13.18
C GLU A 72 9.02 -12.44 -12.03
N LYS A 73 9.11 -11.93 -10.80
CA LYS A 73 8.58 -12.61 -9.61
C LYS A 73 7.07 -12.85 -9.66
N LEU A 74 6.29 -11.90 -10.18
CA LEU A 74 4.84 -12.04 -10.31
C LEU A 74 4.49 -13.14 -11.32
N ARG A 75 5.19 -13.19 -12.45
CA ARG A 75 5.00 -14.24 -13.47
C ARG A 75 5.41 -15.63 -12.96
N GLU A 76 6.41 -15.71 -12.09
CA GLU A 76 6.81 -16.97 -11.45
C GLU A 76 5.82 -17.45 -10.38
N MET A 77 5.28 -16.52 -9.58
CA MET A 77 4.34 -16.86 -8.48
C MET A 77 2.93 -17.19 -8.97
N ILE A 78 2.48 -16.54 -10.05
CA ILE A 78 1.12 -16.67 -10.55
C ILE A 78 1.02 -17.87 -11.50
N PRO A 79 0.14 -18.85 -11.23
CA PRO A 79 -0.04 -19.98 -12.13
C PRO A 79 -0.51 -19.57 -13.52
N GLU A 80 -0.05 -20.25 -14.56
CA GLU A 80 -0.51 -20.02 -15.95
C GLU A 80 -2.04 -20.19 -16.09
N GLU A 81 -2.66 -20.98 -15.21
CA GLU A 81 -4.12 -21.17 -15.14
C GLU A 81 -4.91 -19.89 -14.90
N ALA A 82 -4.28 -18.87 -14.30
CA ALA A 82 -4.88 -17.57 -14.05
C ALA A 82 -5.15 -16.79 -15.35
N VAL A 83 -4.43 -17.14 -16.43
CA VAL A 83 -4.39 -16.43 -17.72
C VAL A 83 -4.13 -14.94 -17.49
N LEU A 84 -2.84 -14.62 -17.26
CA LEU A 84 -2.38 -13.25 -17.05
C LEU A 84 -2.55 -12.42 -18.33
N GLY A 85 -3.17 -11.26 -18.18
CA GLY A 85 -3.22 -10.19 -19.16
C GLY A 85 -2.07 -9.21 -18.94
N SER A 86 -2.41 -7.94 -18.69
CA SER A 86 -1.43 -6.86 -18.47
C SER A 86 -1.04 -6.74 -16.99
N ILE A 87 0.24 -6.45 -16.74
CA ILE A 87 0.74 -5.99 -15.43
C ILE A 87 1.07 -4.51 -15.57
N ILE A 88 0.40 -3.66 -14.81
CA ILE A 88 0.55 -2.20 -14.86
C ILE A 88 1.09 -1.71 -13.53
N PHE A 89 2.26 -1.07 -13.55
CA PHE A 89 2.86 -0.48 -12.35
C PHE A 89 2.47 0.98 -12.22
N ASP A 90 1.93 1.37 -11.05
CA ASP A 90 1.75 2.75 -10.63
C ASP A 90 2.85 3.10 -9.61
N PRO A 91 3.99 3.66 -10.07
CA PRO A 91 5.12 3.98 -9.17
C PRO A 91 4.78 5.12 -8.19
N GLN A 92 3.85 6.01 -8.54
CA GLN A 92 3.48 7.14 -7.66
C GLN A 92 2.74 6.65 -6.42
N ARG A 93 1.97 5.58 -6.55
CA ARG A 93 1.25 4.96 -5.43
C ARG A 93 1.94 3.72 -4.86
N SER A 94 3.01 3.26 -5.51
CA SER A 94 3.66 1.97 -5.22
C SER A 94 2.65 0.80 -5.27
N ILE A 95 1.78 0.83 -6.28
CA ILE A 95 0.75 -0.17 -6.54
C ILE A 95 1.09 -0.91 -7.84
N VAL A 96 0.82 -2.22 -7.86
CA VAL A 96 0.78 -3.00 -9.10
C VAL A 96 -0.66 -3.43 -9.36
N ILE A 97 -1.09 -3.26 -10.60
CA ILE A 97 -2.41 -3.67 -11.08
C ILE A 97 -2.19 -4.88 -11.99
N ILE A 98 -2.81 -6.00 -11.63
CA ILE A 98 -2.68 -7.27 -12.35
C ILE A 98 -4.02 -7.59 -13.00
N GLU A 99 -4.03 -7.64 -14.33
CA GLU A 99 -5.18 -8.11 -15.09
C GLU A 99 -5.06 -9.62 -15.32
N ALA A 100 -6.12 -10.36 -15.02
CA ALA A 100 -6.17 -11.80 -15.23
C ALA A 100 -7.61 -12.22 -15.56
N GLU A 101 -7.78 -13.24 -16.40
CA GLU A 101 -9.13 -13.77 -16.68
C GLU A 101 -9.72 -14.46 -15.45
N LYS A 102 -8.87 -15.09 -14.62
CA LYS A 102 -9.27 -15.74 -13.37
C LYS A 102 -8.58 -15.09 -12.17
N PRO A 103 -9.05 -13.91 -11.71
CA PRO A 103 -8.42 -13.19 -10.60
C PRO A 103 -8.43 -13.98 -9.29
N GLY A 104 -9.41 -14.88 -9.09
CA GLY A 104 -9.44 -15.74 -7.89
C GLY A 104 -8.25 -16.68 -7.75
N VAL A 105 -7.61 -17.06 -8.87
CA VAL A 105 -6.38 -17.87 -8.84
C VAL A 105 -5.18 -17.02 -8.45
N VAL A 106 -5.15 -15.75 -8.89
CA VAL A 106 -4.10 -14.77 -8.54
C VAL A 106 -4.14 -14.41 -7.05
N ILE A 107 -5.33 -14.28 -6.47
CA ILE A 107 -5.52 -13.94 -5.05
C ILE A 107 -5.18 -15.10 -4.11
N GLY A 108 -5.23 -16.35 -4.60
CA GLY A 108 -5.03 -17.53 -3.77
C GLY A 108 -6.21 -17.83 -2.84
N LYS A 109 -6.09 -18.89 -2.03
CA LYS A 109 -7.15 -19.28 -1.09
C LYS A 109 -7.08 -18.39 0.14
N GLN A 110 -8.17 -17.69 0.46
CA GLN A 110 -8.25 -16.74 1.58
C GLN A 110 -7.30 -15.52 1.48
N GLY A 111 -6.80 -15.21 0.29
CA GLY A 111 -5.85 -14.10 0.09
C GLY A 111 -4.41 -14.45 0.49
N SER A 112 -4.03 -15.72 0.35
CA SER A 112 -2.69 -16.27 0.66
C SER A 112 -1.67 -16.02 -0.44
#